data_AF-A0A850ENH5-F1
#
_entry.id   AF-A0A850ENH5-F1
#
_cell.length_a   1.000
_cell.length_b   1.000
_cell.length_c   1.000
_cell.angle_alpha   90.00
_cell.angle_beta   90.00
_cell.angle_gamma   90.00
#
_symmetry.space_group_name_H-M   'P 1'
#
loop_
_entity.id
_entity.type
_entity.pdbx_description
1 polymer ?
#
loop_
_entity_poly.entity_id
_entity_poly.type
_entity_poly.pdbx_seq_one_letter_code
_entity_poly.pdbx_strand_id
1 'polypeptide(L)'
;MSDQTKGLYNKYQIINRETGQEADGQFFVLKPATDPAARAALVTYAEATSNEQLGIDILNWVSSLPKLAKCDWCDTDVKGETELTHPHMFDMAIGGRMCRNCWEHDREVYKGSYGEDIGEFKPIKGVQA
;
A
#
# COMPACT_ATOMS: atom_id res chain seq x y z
N MET A 1 -0.99 -25.52 -28.46
CA MET A 1 -2.02 -25.43 -27.42
C MET A 1 -1.74 -24.17 -26.62
N SER A 2 -2.69 -23.24 -26.61
CA SER A 2 -2.51 -21.89 -26.07
C SER A 2 -2.43 -21.91 -24.54
N ASP A 3 -1.45 -21.18 -24.04
CA ASP A 3 -1.04 -21.04 -22.64
C ASP A 3 -1.99 -20.08 -21.89
N GLN A 4 -3.29 -20.38 -21.89
CA GLN A 4 -4.35 -19.48 -21.41
C GLN A 4 -4.49 -19.38 -19.88
N THR A 5 -3.70 -20.11 -19.10
CA THR A 5 -3.80 -20.14 -17.62
C THR A 5 -2.55 -19.60 -16.89
N LYS A 6 -1.57 -19.04 -17.61
CA LYS A 6 -0.45 -18.32 -16.98
C LYS A 6 -0.94 -17.03 -16.30
N GLY A 7 -1.35 -17.12 -15.04
CA GLY A 7 -1.62 -15.96 -14.18
C GLY A 7 -2.76 -16.13 -13.17
N LEU A 8 -3.66 -17.09 -13.38
CA LEU A 8 -4.82 -17.35 -12.52
C LEU A 8 -4.62 -18.65 -11.71
N TYR A 9 -3.58 -18.69 -10.90
CA TYR A 9 -3.44 -19.71 -9.86
C TYR A 9 -3.87 -19.12 -8.53
N ASN A 10 -4.48 -19.95 -7.68
CA ASN A 10 -4.86 -19.58 -6.32
C ASN A 10 -3.57 -19.18 -5.56
N LYS A 11 -3.35 -17.86 -5.42
CA LYS A 11 -2.20 -17.32 -4.67
C LYS A 11 -2.38 -17.45 -3.16
N TYR A 12 -3.62 -17.61 -2.71
CA TYR A 12 -4.00 -17.66 -1.31
C TYR A 12 -4.91 -18.86 -1.07
N GLN A 13 -4.63 -19.61 -0.01
CA GLN A 13 -5.52 -20.62 0.53
C GLN A 13 -6.26 -20.02 1.72
N ILE A 14 -7.59 -20.10 1.71
CA ILE A 14 -8.43 -19.58 2.79
C ILE A 14 -8.87 -20.76 3.65
N ILE A 15 -8.48 -20.77 4.92
CA ILE A 15 -8.78 -21.86 5.83
C ILE A 15 -9.79 -21.37 6.87
N ASN A 16 -10.92 -22.06 6.99
CA ASN A 16 -11.82 -21.84 8.10
C ASN A 16 -11.13 -22.30 9.39
N ARG A 17 -10.86 -21.35 10.29
CA ARG A 17 -10.12 -21.62 11.54
C ARG A 17 -10.84 -22.57 12.48
N GLU A 18 -12.16 -22.64 12.44
CA GLU A 18 -12.94 -23.49 13.34
C GLU A 18 -12.93 -24.94 12.88
N THR A 19 -13.03 -25.16 11.56
CA THR A 19 -13.14 -26.51 10.99
C THR A 19 -11.80 -27.07 10.49
N GLY A 20 -10.80 -26.21 10.27
CA GLY A 20 -9.52 -26.56 9.65
C GLY A 20 -9.60 -26.89 8.16
N GLN A 21 -10.77 -26.75 7.55
CA GLN A 21 -10.99 -27.03 6.14
C GLN A 21 -10.78 -25.78 5.28
N GLU A 22 -10.38 -25.99 4.03
CA GLU A 22 -10.36 -24.91 3.04
C GLU A 22 -11.78 -24.39 2.83
N ALA A 23 -11.93 -23.08 2.85
CA ALA A 23 -13.20 -22.43 2.61
C ALA A 23 -13.57 -22.60 1.13
N ASP A 24 -14.80 -23.03 0.88
CA ASP A 24 -15.33 -23.16 -0.48
C ASP A 24 -15.93 -21.83 -0.96
N GLY A 25 -15.79 -21.53 -2.25
CA GLY A 25 -16.34 -20.33 -2.89
C GLY A 25 -15.31 -19.36 -3.48
N GLN A 26 -15.80 -18.17 -3.86
CA GLN A 26 -15.00 -17.11 -4.47
C GLN A 26 -14.56 -16.11 -3.41
N PHE A 27 -13.25 -15.98 -3.24
CA PHE A 27 -12.64 -15.05 -2.29
C PHE A 27 -11.78 -14.02 -3.02
N PHE A 28 -11.76 -12.81 -2.48
CA PHE A 28 -10.85 -11.76 -2.89
C PHE A 28 -10.08 -11.25 -1.67
N VAL A 29 -8.77 -11.07 -1.82
CA VAL A 29 -7.88 -10.64 -0.72
C VAL A 29 -7.55 -9.16 -0.88
N LEU A 30 -7.89 -8.38 0.14
CA LEU A 30 -7.65 -6.95 0.20
C LEU A 30 -6.49 -6.61 1.15
N LYS A 31 -5.70 -5.58 0.80
CA LYS A 31 -4.60 -5.06 1.63
C LYS A 31 -4.85 -3.60 2.06
N PRO A 32 -5.90 -3.33 2.87
CA PRO A 32 -6.36 -1.97 3.15
C PRO A 32 -5.34 -1.11 3.91
N ALA A 33 -4.36 -1.72 4.58
CA ALA A 33 -3.28 -0.98 5.23
C ALA A 33 -2.46 -0.13 4.25
N THR A 34 -2.37 -0.52 2.98
CA THR A 34 -1.52 0.14 1.97
C THR A 34 -2.24 0.44 0.66
N ASP A 35 -3.53 0.13 0.56
CA ASP A 35 -4.30 0.24 -0.68
C ASP A 35 -5.58 1.05 -0.43
N PRO A 36 -5.72 2.26 -1.02
CA PRO A 36 -6.90 3.09 -0.87
C PRO A 36 -8.15 2.48 -1.52
N ALA A 37 -8.01 1.75 -2.65
CA ALA A 37 -9.13 1.09 -3.31
C ALA A 37 -9.66 -0.06 -2.45
N ALA A 38 -8.78 -0.78 -1.76
CA ALA A 38 -9.17 -1.77 -0.76
C ALA A 38 -9.97 -1.17 0.40
N ARG A 39 -9.60 0.03 0.88
CA ARG A 39 -10.40 0.75 1.90
C ARG A 39 -11.78 1.12 1.37
N ALA A 40 -11.84 1.67 0.15
CA ALA A 40 -13.09 2.05 -0.48
C ALA A 40 -14.02 0.84 -0.63
N ALA A 41 -13.50 -0.29 -1.11
CA ALA A 41 -14.27 -1.53 -1.24
C ALA A 41 -14.84 -2.01 0.11
N LEU A 42 -14.06 -1.95 1.19
CA LEU A 42 -14.50 -2.31 2.53
C LEU A 42 -15.59 -1.37 3.07
N VAL A 43 -15.44 -0.06 2.87
CA VAL A 43 -16.45 0.93 3.29
C VAL A 43 -17.76 0.70 2.53
N THR A 44 -17.71 0.55 1.20
CA THR A 44 -18.90 0.24 0.40
C THR A 44 -19.56 -1.06 0.81
N TYR A 45 -18.77 -2.09 1.14
CA TYR A 45 -19.32 -3.35 1.65
C TYR A 45 -20.04 -3.14 3.00
N ALA A 46 -19.43 -2.39 3.92
CA ALA A 46 -20.01 -2.10 5.22
C ALA A 46 -21.33 -1.33 5.14
N GLU A 47 -21.48 -0.45 4.14
CA GLU A 47 -22.72 0.30 3.88
C GLU A 47 -23.80 -0.56 3.21
N ALA A 48 -23.41 -1.54 2.39
CA ALA A 48 -24.35 -2.36 1.61
C ALA A 48 -24.81 -3.64 2.32
N THR A 49 -24.07 -4.13 3.32
CA THR A 49 -24.40 -5.37 4.03
C THR A 49 -25.66 -5.22 4.89
N SER A 50 -26.49 -6.28 4.95
CA SER A 50 -27.65 -6.33 5.85
C SER A 50 -27.28 -6.68 7.30
N ASN A 51 -26.03 -7.07 7.56
CA ASN A 51 -25.53 -7.33 8.91
C ASN A 51 -24.93 -6.04 9.48
N GLU A 52 -25.72 -5.31 10.27
CA GLU A 52 -25.36 -4.01 10.82
C GLU A 52 -24.10 -4.06 11.70
N GLN A 53 -23.98 -5.08 12.56
CA GLN A 53 -22.82 -5.22 13.45
C GLN A 53 -21.54 -5.42 12.64
N LEU A 54 -21.58 -6.27 11.61
CA LEU A 54 -20.45 -6.47 10.72
C LEU A 54 -20.07 -5.17 10.00
N GLY A 55 -21.05 -4.39 9.55
CA GLY A 55 -20.81 -3.08 8.94
C GLY A 55 -20.06 -2.14 9.90
N ILE A 56 -20.56 -2.01 11.13
CA ILE A 56 -19.92 -1.20 12.18
C ILE A 56 -18.48 -1.66 12.45
N ASP A 57 -18.27 -2.97 12.59
CA ASP A 57 -16.96 -3.55 12.86
C ASP A 57 -15.96 -3.25 11.73
N ILE A 58 -16.39 -3.34 10.47
CA ILE A 58 -15.56 -3.00 9.31
C ILE A 58 -15.20 -1.52 9.33
N LEU A 59 -16.15 -0.62 9.56
CA LEU A 59 -15.89 0.83 9.59
C LEU A 59 -14.93 1.22 10.72
N ASN A 60 -15.11 0.64 11.91
CA ASN A 60 -14.19 0.82 13.04
C ASN A 60 -12.79 0.33 12.70
N TRP A 61 -12.68 -0.85 12.09
CA TRP A 61 -11.41 -1.40 11.65
C TRP A 61 -10.72 -0.52 10.61
N VAL A 62 -11.41 -0.13 9.54
CA VAL A 62 -10.85 0.77 8.50
C VAL A 62 -10.38 2.09 9.10
N SER A 63 -11.14 2.66 10.05
CA SER A 63 -10.80 3.92 10.72
C SER A 63 -9.56 3.79 11.63
N SER A 64 -9.29 2.59 12.14
CA SER A 64 -8.08 2.31 12.93
C SER A 64 -6.80 2.11 12.11
N LEU A 65 -6.91 2.00 10.78
CA LEU A 65 -5.75 1.77 9.92
C LEU A 65 -4.86 3.02 9.85
N PRO A 66 -3.54 2.86 9.63
CA PRO A 66 -2.64 3.99 9.46
C PRO A 66 -3.12 4.93 8.35
N LYS A 67 -2.93 6.24 8.50
CA LYS A 67 -3.20 7.18 7.41
C LYS A 67 -2.32 6.83 6.22
N LEU A 68 -2.87 6.94 5.02
CA LEU A 68 -2.07 6.89 3.80
C LEU A 68 -1.41 8.26 3.61
N ALA A 69 -0.18 8.25 3.11
CA ALA A 69 0.55 9.45 2.72
C ALA A 69 0.86 9.36 1.23
N LYS A 70 0.82 10.49 0.53
CA LYS A 70 0.96 10.53 -0.92
C LYS A 70 2.39 10.88 -1.31
N CYS A 71 2.93 10.17 -2.30
CA CYS A 71 4.20 10.53 -2.94
C CYS A 71 3.99 11.69 -3.91
N ASP A 72 4.82 12.72 -3.82
CA ASP A 72 4.71 13.91 -4.70
C ASP A 72 5.23 13.66 -6.13
N TRP A 73 5.93 12.55 -6.40
CA TRP A 73 6.51 12.21 -7.71
C TRP A 73 5.64 11.29 -8.57
N CYS A 74 4.96 10.34 -7.94
CA CYS A 74 4.21 9.29 -8.66
C CYS A 74 2.75 9.20 -8.25
N ASP A 75 2.28 10.16 -7.44
CA ASP A 75 0.91 10.23 -6.91
C ASP A 75 0.43 8.97 -6.17
N THR A 76 1.33 8.05 -5.84
CA THR A 76 0.99 6.77 -5.21
C THR A 76 0.87 6.92 -3.70
N ASP A 77 -0.19 6.34 -3.15
CA ASP A 77 -0.41 6.25 -1.70
C ASP A 77 0.50 5.20 -1.06
N VAL A 78 1.15 5.58 0.04
CA VAL A 78 2.00 4.72 0.87
C VAL A 78 1.50 4.70 2.32
N LYS A 79 1.97 3.72 3.10
CA LYS A 79 1.54 3.50 4.48
C LYS A 79 2.16 4.51 5.45
N GLY A 80 1.55 5.69 5.53
CA GLY A 80 1.96 6.76 6.43
C GLY A 80 3.25 7.47 6.00
N GLU A 81 3.57 8.55 6.69
CA GLU A 81 4.70 9.43 6.33
C GLU A 81 6.07 8.76 6.55
N THR A 82 6.12 7.70 7.35
CA THR A 82 7.33 6.90 7.59
C THR A 82 7.77 6.09 6.39
N GLU A 83 6.93 5.96 5.35
CA GLU A 83 7.27 5.34 4.06
C GLU A 83 7.65 6.38 2.99
N LEU A 84 7.83 7.64 3.39
CA LEU A 84 8.32 8.72 2.54
C LEU A 84 9.70 9.19 3.02
N THR A 85 10.48 9.77 2.12
CA THR A 85 11.76 10.44 2.39
C THR A 85 11.72 11.86 1.83
N HIS A 86 12.64 12.70 2.30
CA HIS A 86 12.86 13.99 1.66
C HIS A 86 13.67 13.79 0.36
N PRO A 87 13.40 14.56 -0.70
CA PRO A 87 14.14 14.55 -1.95
C PRO A 87 15.63 14.77 -1.73
N HIS A 88 16.42 14.38 -2.73
CA HIS A 88 17.83 14.65 -2.70
C HIS A 88 18.07 16.19 -2.70
N MET A 89 19.13 16.66 -2.04
CA MET A 89 19.39 18.09 -1.80
C MET A 89 19.39 18.95 -3.08
N PHE A 90 19.74 18.37 -4.24
CA PHE A 90 19.82 19.07 -5.53
C PHE A 90 18.51 19.12 -6.31
N ASP A 91 17.44 18.43 -5.88
CA ASP A 91 16.16 18.44 -6.60
C ASP A 91 15.39 19.76 -6.46
N MET A 92 15.85 20.66 -5.58
CA MET A 92 15.21 21.95 -5.24
C MET A 92 13.71 21.85 -4.86
N ALA A 93 13.23 20.64 -4.59
CA ALA A 93 11.85 20.34 -4.22
C ALA A 93 11.67 20.46 -2.70
N ILE A 94 11.79 21.68 -2.18
CA ILE A 94 11.68 21.97 -0.75
C ILE A 94 10.32 21.52 -0.22
N GLY A 95 10.32 20.65 0.79
CA GLY A 95 9.10 20.12 1.40
C GLY A 95 8.43 18.98 0.63
N GLY A 96 8.97 18.59 -0.54
CA GLY A 96 8.54 17.40 -1.25
C GLY A 96 8.77 16.14 -0.41
N ARG A 97 7.98 15.11 -0.66
CA ARG A 97 8.06 13.81 -0.01
C ARG A 97 7.95 12.70 -1.04
N MET A 98 8.93 11.83 -1.04
CA MET A 98 9.13 10.83 -2.08
C MET A 98 9.04 9.41 -1.51
N CYS A 99 8.37 8.51 -2.21
CA CYS A 99 8.33 7.10 -1.83
C CYS A 99 9.65 6.39 -2.17
N ARG A 100 9.87 5.20 -1.58
CA ARG A 100 11.07 4.40 -1.83
C ARG A 100 11.33 4.12 -3.31
N ASN A 101 10.29 3.80 -4.08
CA ASN A 101 10.47 3.46 -5.50
C ASN A 101 10.99 4.66 -6.30
N CYS A 102 10.45 5.85 -6.06
CA CYS A 102 10.92 7.08 -6.69
C CYS A 102 12.35 7.42 -6.23
N TRP A 103 12.68 7.22 -4.94
CA TRP A 103 14.05 7.40 -4.46
C TRP A 103 15.07 6.50 -5.15
N GLU A 104 14.79 5.20 -5.27
CA GLU A 104 15.72 4.28 -5.92
C GLU A 104 15.87 4.58 -7.42
N HIS A 105 14.79 5.04 -8.07
CA HIS A 105 14.86 5.49 -9.46
C HIS A 105 15.74 6.74 -9.60
N ASP A 106 15.52 7.77 -8.77
CA ASP A 106 16.33 8.99 -8.78
C ASP A 106 17.80 8.69 -8.46
N ARG A 107 18.06 7.78 -7.52
CA ARG A 107 19.41 7.31 -7.18
C ARG A 107 20.10 6.64 -8.36
N GLU A 108 19.41 5.76 -9.08
CA GLU A 108 19.94 5.09 -10.27
C GLU A 108 20.27 6.11 -11.38
N VAL A 109 19.33 7.02 -11.66
CA VAL A 109 19.48 8.06 -12.69
C VAL A 109 20.62 9.02 -12.36
N TYR A 110 20.70 9.46 -11.09
CA TYR A 110 21.75 10.37 -10.63
C TYR A 110 23.13 9.70 -10.71
N LYS A 111 23.25 8.45 -10.26
CA LYS A 111 24.49 7.69 -10.35
C LYS A 111 24.94 7.44 -11.80
N GLY A 112 24.00 7.18 -12.70
CA GLY A 112 24.30 7.04 -14.13
C GLY A 112 24.76 8.35 -14.79
N SER A 113 24.25 9.49 -14.33
CA SER A 113 24.51 10.80 -14.94
C SER A 113 25.74 11.50 -14.36
N TYR A 114 25.95 11.39 -13.04
CA TYR A 114 26.98 12.13 -12.29
C TYR A 114 28.05 11.23 -11.67
N GLY A 115 27.88 9.91 -11.72
CA GLY A 115 28.83 8.94 -11.14
C GLY A 115 28.81 8.84 -9.62
N GLU A 116 27.98 9.64 -8.95
CA GLU A 116 27.87 9.73 -7.50
C GLU A 116 26.57 9.10 -6.98
N ASP A 117 26.59 8.60 -5.75
CA ASP A 117 25.43 7.99 -5.09
C ASP A 117 24.80 8.99 -4.11
N ILE A 118 23.51 9.32 -4.30
CA ILE A 118 22.75 10.23 -3.43
C ILE A 118 22.46 9.63 -2.03
N GLY A 119 22.80 8.36 -1.84
CA GLY A 119 22.70 7.65 -0.58
C GLY A 119 21.45 6.79 -0.45
N GLU A 120 21.33 6.15 0.70
CA GLU A 120 20.21 5.26 1.02
C GLU A 120 18.92 6.04 1.36
N PHE A 121 17.78 5.41 1.09
CA PHE A 121 16.47 5.92 1.47
C PHE A 121 16.39 6.14 2.99
N LYS A 122 16.11 7.39 3.41
CA LYS A 122 15.96 7.76 4.82
C LYS A 122 14.51 8.11 5.14
N PRO A 123 13.74 7.21 5.76
CA PRO A 123 12.33 7.48 6.06
C PRO A 123 12.20 8.69 6.98
N ILE A 124 11.17 9.51 6.74
CA ILE A 124 10.79 10.62 7.61
C ILE A 124 10.36 9.99 8.94
N LYS A 125 11.16 10.23 9.99
CA LYS A 125 10.79 9.78 11.34
C LYS A 125 9.59 10.62 11.76
N GLY A 126 8.42 9.96 11.85
CA GLY A 126 7.20 10.62 12.29
C GLY A 126 7.44 11.31 13.63
N VAL A 127 7.07 12.59 13.72
CA VAL A 127 6.88 13.23 15.02
C VAL A 127 5.75 12.45 15.69
N GLN A 128 6.08 11.69 16.74
CA GLN A 128 5.04 11.11 17.59
C GLN A 128 4.27 12.29 18.20
N ALA A 129 2.98 12.36 17.88
CA ALA A 129 2.03 13.23 18.58
C ALA A 129 1.74 12.66 19.98
#